data_AF-W3X2J6-F1
#
_entry.id   AF-W3X2J6-F1
#
_cell.length_a   1.000
_cell.length_b   1.000
_cell.length_c   1.000
_cell.angle_alpha   90.00
_cell.angle_beta   90.00
_cell.angle_gamma   90.00
#
_symmetry.space_group_name_H-M   'P 1'
#
loop_
_entity.id
_entity.type
_entity.pdbx_description
1 polymer ?
#
loop_
_entity_poly.entity_id
_entity_poly.type
_entity_poly.pdbx_seq_one_letter_code
_entity_poly.pdbx_strand_id
1 'polypeptide(L)'
;MVSRILFWSGFGVAVRFWQLGLEMRPLFNRSSLWAWPVFAGVGGSFGYWLQGVDERQTAVLADRKAAILEKRARRAAKEADQVAAEHA
;
A
#
# COMPACT_ATOMS: atom_id res chain seq x y z
N MET A 1 -8.23 0.85 2.35
CA MET A 1 -8.36 1.84 1.26
C MET A 1 -8.68 3.22 1.81
N VAL A 2 -9.87 3.45 2.37
CA VAL A 2 -10.31 4.77 2.87
C VAL A 2 -9.39 5.35 3.94
N SER A 3 -8.98 4.57 4.94
CA SER A 3 -8.07 5.03 6.01
C SER A 3 -6.72 5.53 5.47
N ARG A 4 -6.16 4.86 4.46
CA ARG A 4 -4.85 5.24 3.87
C ARG A 4 -4.97 6.55 3.09
N ILE A 5 -6.01 6.69 2.28
CA ILE A 5 -6.29 7.93 1.54
C ILE A 5 -6.57 9.08 2.52
N LEU A 6 -7.40 8.88 3.53
CA LEU A 6 -7.68 9.90 4.55
C LEU A 6 -6.42 10.32 5.30
N PHE A 7 -5.56 9.37 5.68
CA PHE A 7 -4.29 9.66 6.33
C PHE A 7 -3.40 10.52 5.43
N TRP A 8 -3.21 10.13 4.16
CA TRP A 8 -2.33 10.86 3.26
C TRP A 8 -2.92 12.21 2.82
N SER A 9 -4.24 12.34 2.68
CA SER A 9 -4.90 13.62 2.48
C SER A 9 -4.72 14.55 3.68
N GLY A 10 -4.93 14.04 4.90
CA GLY A 10 -4.68 14.77 6.13
C GLY A 10 -3.21 15.16 6.30
N PHE A 11 -2.30 14.28 5.87
CA PHE A 11 -0.87 14.55 5.85
C PHE A 11 -0.51 15.69 4.88
N GLY A 12 -1.08 15.72 3.67
CA GLY A 12 -0.89 16.83 2.73
C GLY A 12 -1.34 18.17 3.33
N VAL A 13 -2.48 18.16 4.03
CA VAL A 13 -2.97 19.32 4.79
C VAL A 13 -2.01 19.72 5.92
N ALA A 14 -1.47 18.75 6.66
CA ALA A 14 -0.50 18.99 7.71
C ALA A 14 0.82 19.57 7.17
N VAL A 15 1.27 19.13 6.00
CA VAL A 15 2.44 19.71 5.31
C VAL A 15 2.18 21.16 4.93
N ARG A 16 0.96 21.50 4.45
CA ARG A 16 0.59 22.90 4.19
C ARG A 16 0.60 23.76 5.45
N PHE A 17 0.08 23.22 6.55
CA PHE A 17 0.12 23.87 7.86
C PHE A 17 1.58 24.11 8.32
N TRP A 18 2.43 23.10 8.16
CA TRP A 18 3.86 23.19 8.49
C TRP A 18 4.58 24.24 7.63
N GLN A 19 4.32 24.27 6.31
CA GLN A 19 4.87 25.26 5.40
C GLN A 19 4.52 26.70 5.85
N LEU A 20 3.25 26.95 6.17
CA LEU A 20 2.81 28.27 6.64
C LEU A 20 3.40 28.65 7.99
N GLY A 21 3.58 27.67 8.88
CA GLY A 21 4.27 27.84 10.15
C GLY A 21 5.72 28.28 9.97
N LEU A 22 6.44 27.68 9.01
CA LEU A 22 7.81 28.07 8.66
C LEU A 22 7.89 29.46 8.01
N GLU A 23 6.95 29.79 7.11
CA GLU A 23 6.89 31.10 6.45
C GLU A 23 6.37 32.23 7.37
N MET A 24 5.96 31.92 8.61
CA MET A 24 5.27 32.84 9.54
C MET A 24 4.10 33.60 8.89
N ARG A 25 3.44 32.98 7.90
CA ARG A 25 2.28 33.57 7.24
C ARG A 25 1.00 33.14 7.96
N PRO A 26 -0.03 34.01 8.01
CA PRO A 26 -1.30 33.66 8.62
C PRO A 26 -1.89 32.41 7.97
N LEU A 27 -2.26 31.44 8.83
CA LEU A 27 -2.73 30.11 8.43
C LEU A 27 -3.98 30.17 7.53
N PHE A 28 -4.88 31.11 7.83
CA PHE A 28 -6.13 31.30 7.12
C PHE A 28 -6.14 32.67 6.44
N ASN A 29 -5.66 32.73 5.20
CA ASN A 29 -5.84 33.88 4.33
C ASN A 29 -6.91 33.55 3.26
N ARG A 30 -7.88 34.45 3.07
CA ARG A 30 -9.01 34.28 2.13
C ARG A 30 -8.56 33.96 0.70
N SER A 31 -7.41 34.50 0.27
CA SER A 31 -6.81 34.23 -1.04
C SER A 31 -6.17 32.84 -1.17
N SER A 32 -5.86 32.18 -0.06
CA SER A 32 -5.09 30.93 0.00
C SER A 32 -5.90 29.74 0.50
N LEU A 33 -7.21 29.92 0.77
CA LEU A 33 -8.10 28.85 1.24
C LEU A 33 -8.22 27.70 0.23
N TRP A 34 -8.08 27.98 -1.07
CA TRP A 34 -8.10 26.96 -2.13
C TRP A 34 -6.87 26.02 -2.08
N ALA A 35 -5.77 26.43 -1.44
CA ALA A 35 -4.58 25.60 -1.33
C ALA A 35 -4.82 24.38 -0.42
N TRP A 36 -5.71 24.48 0.58
CA TRP A 36 -6.01 23.39 1.51
C TRP A 36 -6.57 22.14 0.82
N PRO A 37 -7.64 22.21 0.00
CA PRO A 37 -8.11 21.05 -0.75
C PRO A 37 -7.11 20.58 -1.82
N VAL A 38 -6.25 21.46 -2.36
CA VAL A 38 -5.20 21.04 -3.30
C VAL A 38 -4.14 20.19 -2.61
N PHE A 39 -3.63 20.62 -1.46
CA PHE A 39 -2.67 19.83 -0.69
C PHE A 39 -3.31 18.53 -0.16
N ALA A 40 -4.58 18.56 0.24
CA ALA A 40 -5.34 17.36 0.56
C ALA A 40 -5.45 16.41 -0.65
N GLY A 41 -5.72 16.94 -1.84
CA GLY A 41 -5.83 16.17 -3.08
C GLY A 41 -4.50 15.58 -3.55
N VAL A 42 -3.41 16.32 -3.42
CA VAL A 42 -2.05 15.83 -3.71
C VAL A 42 -1.65 14.73 -2.72
N GLY A 43 -1.90 14.95 -1.42
CA GLY A 43 -1.69 13.92 -0.41
C GLY A 43 -2.52 12.67 -0.68
N GLY A 44 -3.82 12.82 -0.93
CA GLY A 44 -4.72 11.70 -1.23
C GLY A 44 -4.33 10.92 -2.48
N SER A 45 -3.96 11.60 -3.56
CA SER A 45 -3.50 10.96 -4.80
C SER A 45 -2.15 10.25 -4.61
N PHE A 46 -1.25 10.81 -3.81
CA PHE A 46 -0.02 10.11 -3.39
C PHE A 46 -0.33 8.85 -2.57
N GLY A 47 -1.26 8.92 -1.62
CA GLY A 47 -1.70 7.77 -0.83
C GLY A 47 -2.33 6.66 -1.67
N TYR A 48 -3.10 7.03 -2.70
CA TYR A 48 -3.66 6.08 -3.67
C TYR A 48 -2.56 5.40 -4.51
N TRP A 49 -1.58 6.15 -5.00
CA TRP A 49 -0.45 5.58 -5.73
C TRP A 49 0.36 4.59 -4.88
N LEU A 50 0.65 4.95 -3.63
CA LEU A 50 1.41 4.11 -2.70
C LEU A 50 0.66 2.80 -2.39
N GLN A 51 -0.68 2.84 -2.35
CA GLN A 51 -1.48 1.63 -2.26
C GLN A 51 -1.30 0.71 -3.49
N GLY A 52 -1.30 1.25 -4.70
CA GLY A 52 -1.06 0.45 -5.90
C GLY A 52 0.33 -0.20 -5.92
N VAL A 53 1.35 0.47 -5.35
CA VAL A 53 2.69 -0.10 -5.19
C VAL A 53 2.67 -1.28 -4.20
N ASP A 54 1.98 -1.13 -3.07
CA ASP A 54 1.85 -2.16 -2.03
C ASP A 54 1.09 -3.40 -2.53
N GLU A 55 0.02 -3.20 -3.29
CA GLU A 55 -0.76 -4.27 -3.92
C GLU A 55 0.09 -5.08 -4.91
N ARG A 56 0.91 -4.39 -5.74
CA ARG A 56 1.83 -5.07 -6.68
C ARG A 56 2.86 -5.92 -5.95
N GLN A 57 3.45 -5.40 -4.88
CA GLN A 57 4.43 -6.16 -4.09
C GLN A 57 3.79 -7.37 -3.41
N THR A 58 2.62 -7.18 -2.82
CA THR A 58 1.88 -8.26 -2.14
C THR A 58 1.47 -9.35 -3.11
N ALA A 59 1.02 -8.98 -4.32
CA ALA A 59 0.67 -9.93 -5.37
C ALA A 59 1.86 -10.80 -5.77
N VAL A 60 3.04 -10.19 -6.01
CA VAL A 60 4.26 -10.93 -6.36
C VAL A 60 4.68 -11.91 -5.26
N LEU A 61 4.56 -11.50 -3.98
CA LEU A 61 4.84 -12.39 -2.86
C LEU A 61 3.84 -13.54 -2.78
N ALA A 62 2.55 -13.27 -2.99
CA ALA A 62 1.50 -14.28 -2.99
C ALA A 62 1.72 -15.32 -4.10
N ASP A 63 2.04 -14.88 -5.31
CA ASP A 63 2.31 -15.76 -6.46
C ASP A 63 3.52 -16.68 -6.20
N ARG A 64 4.61 -16.12 -5.66
CA ARG A 64 5.79 -16.92 -5.30
C ARG A 64 5.47 -17.94 -4.23
N LYS A 65 4.68 -17.56 -3.22
CA LYS A 65 4.25 -18.48 -2.16
C LYS A 65 3.39 -19.61 -2.72
N ALA A 66 2.44 -19.30 -3.61
CA ALA A 66 1.60 -20.29 -4.27
C ALA A 66 2.45 -21.30 -5.08
N ALA A 67 3.40 -20.81 -5.87
CA ALA A 67 4.30 -21.67 -6.65
C ALA A 67 5.16 -22.60 -5.76
N ILE A 68 5.66 -22.11 -4.62
CA ILE A 68 6.42 -22.92 -3.66
C ILE A 68 5.53 -23.99 -3.02
N LEU A 69 4.32 -23.63 -2.60
CA LEU A 69 3.38 -24.57 -2.00
C LEU A 69 2.94 -25.66 -2.97
N GLU A 70 2.68 -25.31 -4.23
CA GLU A 70 2.35 -26.26 -5.29
C GLU A 70 3.51 -27.23 -5.57
N LYS A 71 4.76 -26.74 -5.59
CA LYS A 71 5.94 -27.61 -5.70
C LYS A 71 6.08 -28.57 -4.51
N ARG A 72 5.81 -28.10 -3.29
CA ARG A 72 5.81 -28.95 -2.08
C ARG A 72 4.71 -30.00 -2.11
N ALA A 73 3.50 -29.63 -2.52
CA ALA A 73 2.38 -30.55 -2.68
C ALA A 73 2.68 -31.65 -3.70
N ARG A 74 3.27 -31.29 -4.84
CA ARG A 74 3.72 -32.27 -5.86
C ARG A 74 4.79 -33.22 -5.34
N ARG A 75 5.72 -32.74 -4.52
CA ARG A 75 6.76 -33.59 -3.91
C ARG A 75 6.15 -34.56 -2.88
N ALA A 76 5.27 -34.07 -2.01
CA ALA A 76 4.58 -34.90 -1.03
C ALA A 76 3.71 -35.99 -1.69
N ALA A 77 3.02 -35.68 -2.80
CA ALA A 77 2.25 -36.66 -3.55
C ALA A 77 3.14 -37.78 -4.14
N LYS A 78 4.30 -37.43 -4.72
CA LYS A 78 5.24 -38.42 -5.24
C LYS A 78 5.86 -39.29 -4.15
N GLU A 79 6.21 -38.70 -3.01
CA GLU A 79 6.72 -39.44 -1.86
C GLU A 79 5.65 -40.39 -1.30
N ALA A 80 4.36 -39.98 -1.26
CA ALA A 80 3.26 -40.84 -0.86
C ALA A 80 3.02 -42.02 -1.83
N ASP A 81 3.05 -41.77 -3.15
CA ASP A 81 2.89 -42.81 -4.17
C ASP A 81 4.05 -43.83 -4.12
N GLN A 82 5.28 -43.38 -3.84
CA GLN A 82 6.44 -44.27 -3.69
C GLN A 82 6.34 -45.16 -2.45
N VAL A 83 5.93 -44.59 -1.30
CA VAL A 83 5.70 -45.35 -0.07
C VAL A 83 4.56 -46.37 -0.26
N ALA A 84 3.50 -45.99 -0.98
CA ALA A 84 2.41 -46.91 -1.31
C ALA A 84 2.85 -48.05 -2.24
N ALA A 85 3.75 -47.79 -3.19
CA ALA A 85 4.30 -48.80 -4.10
C ALA A 85 5.33 -49.73 -3.43
N GLU A 86 6.03 -49.29 -2.38
CA GLU A 86 7.00 -50.10 -1.63
C GLU A 86 6.32 -51.03 -0.60
N HIS A 87 5.09 -50.71 -0.18
CA HIS A 87 4.31 -51.50 0.78
C HIS A 87 3.22 -52.41 0.15
N ALA A 88 3.16 -52.48 -1.18
CA ALA A 88 2.25 -53.35 -1.95
C ALA A 88 3.00 -54.52 -2.59
#